data_AF-A0A0K2H0T9-F1
#
_entry.id   AF-A0A0K2H0T9-F1
#
_cell.length_a   1.000
_cell.length_b   1.000
_cell.length_c   1.000
_cell.angle_alpha   90.00
_cell.angle_beta   90.00
_cell.angle_gamma   90.00
#
_symmetry.space_group_name_H-M   'P 1'
#
loop_
_entity.id
_entity.type
_entity.pdbx_description
1 polymer ?
#
loop_
_entity_poly.entity_id
_entity_poly.type
_entity_poly.pdbx_seq_one_letter_code
_entity_poly.pdbx_strand_id
1 'polypeptide(L)'
;MGTVLDYSVSPISASAIRDAGHVGAVRYLSPPREAWMKGKPATAEEAQNFKTQALDMAFVWQYGGASSPDAMRGREGGLADATNAGKQLKAIARTGYPVFFAVDFDITLDQWNTTAVEYFKAACEVLGRERVGIYGHSRVIAWAHQDGVIADLGGGKALAWQTKSWSGGQRAPEAVLYQGTHNVTGPEGIQVDVNEVLHDYWGQAAPGTTTPPQDKKKEAPVADNAVDIDLHHLIPFGNPTPLPKKRIIVHTTENTPGTSSRNILDYQVRTRTGSYHRLVDASGQITLANTDDWQTWSVGNKGNDIALHVSLVAQAKMTRAEWLAQPKMLEGAARVIAYWARTYDIPLVKLTREELGAGKHGVAGHLEAQVWGNTDHWDPGYEFPYDVVLARAKEINAGKTAPAVAIPPAPVPKAPLTLDTPCKSHVPGSTHVAPLADYIMYIDRGVFESRRMIDANAQRLEALDKKFDRLLELVEKKEQ
;
A
#
# COMPACT_ATOMS: atom_id res chain seq x y z
N MET A 1 7.55 -8.83 11.36
CA MET A 1 6.28 -8.43 12.00
C MET A 1 5.98 -9.40 13.12
N GLY A 2 5.30 -8.96 14.18
CA GLY A 2 5.07 -9.76 15.40
C GLY A 2 3.85 -10.68 15.31
N THR A 3 3.44 -11.20 16.47
CA THR A 3 2.19 -11.96 16.62
C THR A 3 1.24 -11.25 17.57
N VAL A 4 -0.06 -11.45 17.36
CA VAL A 4 -1.12 -10.96 18.25
C VAL A 4 -1.99 -12.12 18.71
N LEU A 5 -2.52 -12.01 19.93
CA LEU A 5 -3.40 -13.03 20.49
C LEU A 5 -4.86 -12.68 20.26
N ASP A 6 -5.72 -13.69 20.17
CA ASP A 6 -7.14 -13.50 20.46
C ASP A 6 -7.61 -14.58 21.44
N TYR A 7 -8.54 -14.20 22.32
CA TYR A 7 -8.92 -15.01 23.46
C TYR A 7 -10.32 -14.66 23.97
N SER A 8 -11.08 -15.68 24.36
CA SER A 8 -12.46 -15.54 24.84
C SER A 8 -12.66 -16.06 26.26
N VAL A 9 -11.78 -16.94 26.76
CA VAL A 9 -11.92 -17.61 28.05
C VAL A 9 -11.85 -16.63 29.23
N SER A 10 -10.85 -15.76 29.27
CA SER A 10 -10.65 -14.76 30.32
C SER A 10 -9.76 -13.63 29.81
N PRO A 11 -9.83 -12.40 30.36
CA PRO A 11 -8.83 -11.38 30.12
C PRO A 11 -7.43 -11.88 30.54
N ILE A 12 -6.41 -11.49 29.78
CA ILE A 12 -4.99 -11.75 30.05
C ILE A 12 -4.33 -10.42 30.38
N SER A 13 -3.41 -10.37 31.34
CA SER A 13 -2.70 -9.12 31.62
C SER A 13 -1.85 -8.66 30.42
N ALA A 14 -1.88 -7.36 30.14
CA ALA A 14 -1.09 -6.76 29.07
C ALA A 14 0.41 -7.00 29.26
N SER A 15 0.91 -7.06 30.50
CA SER A 15 2.29 -7.43 30.81
C SER A 15 2.59 -8.86 30.38
N ALA A 16 1.72 -9.83 30.67
CA ALA A 16 1.94 -11.22 30.30
C ALA A 16 1.95 -11.43 28.78
N ILE A 17 1.11 -10.69 28.05
CA ILE A 17 1.10 -10.70 26.57
C ILE A 17 2.43 -10.17 26.01
N ARG A 18 2.92 -9.03 26.53
CA ARG A 18 4.22 -8.46 26.13
C ARG A 18 5.37 -9.40 26.48
N ASP A 19 5.38 -9.95 27.69
CA ASP A 19 6.48 -10.80 28.18
C ASP A 19 6.53 -12.13 27.42
N ALA A 20 5.40 -12.58 26.85
CA ALA A 20 5.34 -13.69 25.89
C ALA A 20 5.78 -13.30 24.46
N GLY A 21 6.15 -12.05 24.22
CA GLY A 21 6.69 -11.56 22.94
C GLY A 21 5.64 -11.16 21.90
N HIS A 22 4.38 -11.03 22.29
CA HIS A 22 3.31 -10.58 21.39
C HIS A 22 3.24 -9.06 21.33
N VAL A 23 2.85 -8.52 20.17
CA VAL A 23 2.78 -7.06 19.93
C VAL A 23 1.41 -6.47 20.26
N GLY A 24 0.42 -7.32 20.58
CA GLY A 24 -0.93 -6.89 20.82
C GLY A 24 -1.95 -8.02 20.85
N ALA A 25 -3.22 -7.67 20.73
CA ALA A 25 -4.32 -8.62 20.68
C ALA A 25 -5.48 -8.15 19.80
N VAL A 26 -6.21 -9.10 19.21
CA VAL A 26 -7.54 -8.84 18.63
C VAL A 26 -8.59 -9.19 19.68
N ARG A 27 -9.44 -8.22 20.03
CA ARG A 27 -10.34 -8.33 21.18
C ARG A 27 -11.80 -8.22 20.79
N TYR A 28 -12.63 -9.00 21.46
CA TYR A 28 -14.05 -9.11 21.14
C TYR A 28 -14.85 -7.90 21.64
N LEU A 29 -15.66 -7.29 20.77
CA LEU A 29 -16.62 -6.24 21.14
C LEU A 29 -18.00 -6.79 21.49
N SER A 30 -18.29 -8.02 21.08
CA SER A 30 -19.55 -8.72 21.35
C SER A 30 -19.65 -9.17 22.81
N PRO A 31 -20.85 -9.24 23.40
CA PRO A 31 -21.07 -9.84 24.71
C PRO A 31 -20.80 -11.37 24.68
N PRO A 32 -20.63 -12.01 25.85
CA PRO A 32 -20.52 -13.46 25.92
C PRO A 32 -21.88 -14.09 25.62
N ARG A 33 -21.89 -15.10 24.75
CA ARG A 33 -23.08 -15.97 24.56
C ARG A 33 -23.17 -17.08 25.59
N GLU A 34 -22.04 -17.42 26.20
CA GLU A 34 -21.90 -18.49 27.20
C GLU A 34 -21.12 -17.99 28.41
N ALA A 35 -21.48 -18.48 29.60
CA ALA A 35 -20.94 -17.96 30.87
C ALA A 35 -19.41 -18.13 31.03
N TRP A 36 -18.80 -19.06 30.29
CA TRP A 36 -17.35 -19.29 30.33
C TRP A 36 -16.55 -18.27 29.52
N MET A 37 -17.18 -17.50 28.63
CA MET A 37 -16.51 -16.53 27.75
C MET A 37 -16.19 -15.21 28.47
N LYS A 38 -15.48 -15.27 29.60
CA LYS A 38 -15.24 -14.10 30.47
C LYS A 38 -14.33 -13.06 29.82
N GLY A 39 -13.62 -13.41 28.73
CA GLY A 39 -12.86 -12.49 27.91
C GLY A 39 -13.70 -11.65 26.94
N LYS A 40 -15.04 -11.77 26.96
CA LYS A 40 -15.95 -10.97 26.13
C LYS A 40 -16.87 -10.09 27.00
N PRO A 41 -17.09 -8.80 26.66
CA PRO A 41 -16.35 -7.98 25.70
C PRO A 41 -15.06 -7.39 26.31
N ALA A 42 -14.21 -6.82 25.45
CA ALA A 42 -13.08 -5.99 25.86
C ALA A 42 -13.55 -4.80 26.74
N THR A 43 -12.73 -4.42 27.72
CA THR A 43 -13.07 -3.36 28.68
C THR A 43 -12.20 -2.10 28.48
N ALA A 44 -12.66 -0.97 29.03
CA ALA A 44 -11.87 0.27 29.02
C ALA A 44 -10.57 0.14 29.81
N GLU A 45 -10.59 -0.63 30.90
CA GLU A 45 -9.41 -0.94 31.72
C GLU A 45 -8.40 -1.79 30.94
N GLU A 46 -8.85 -2.85 30.26
CA GLU A 46 -8.00 -3.65 29.38
C GLU A 46 -7.37 -2.75 28.29
N ALA A 47 -8.18 -1.93 27.63
CA ALA A 47 -7.69 -1.03 26.58
C ALA A 47 -6.67 -0.01 27.08
N GLN A 48 -6.84 0.51 28.30
CA GLN A 48 -5.88 1.40 28.92
C GLN A 48 -4.59 0.66 29.30
N ASN A 49 -4.68 -0.56 29.81
CA ASN A 49 -3.52 -1.39 30.16
C ASN A 49 -2.69 -1.79 28.93
N PHE A 50 -3.33 -2.09 27.80
CA PHE A 50 -2.59 -2.32 26.55
C PHE A 50 -1.78 -1.08 26.15
N LYS A 51 -2.40 0.10 26.20
CA LYS A 51 -1.72 1.36 25.91
C LYS A 51 -0.54 1.64 26.86
N THR A 52 -0.69 1.39 28.17
CA THR A 52 0.41 1.60 29.13
C THR A 52 1.58 0.65 28.91
N GLN A 53 1.32 -0.56 28.40
CA GLN A 53 2.36 -1.55 28.09
C GLN A 53 2.90 -1.47 26.66
N ALA A 54 2.51 -0.43 25.89
CA ALA A 54 2.87 -0.26 24.48
C ALA A 54 2.48 -1.47 23.60
N LEU A 55 1.30 -2.03 23.88
CA LEU A 55 0.66 -3.06 23.07
C LEU A 55 -0.48 -2.47 22.26
N ASP A 56 -0.63 -2.99 21.05
CA ASP A 56 -1.66 -2.59 20.11
C ASP A 56 -2.93 -3.44 20.26
N MET A 57 -4.08 -2.90 19.84
CA MET A 57 -5.36 -3.61 19.85
C MET A 57 -6.13 -3.40 18.56
N ALA A 58 -6.60 -4.49 17.97
CA ALA A 58 -7.70 -4.46 17.00
C ALA A 58 -8.94 -5.14 17.58
N PHE A 59 -10.06 -5.01 16.88
CA PHE A 59 -11.36 -5.41 17.41
C PHE A 59 -12.12 -6.31 16.45
N VAL A 60 -12.78 -7.31 17.02
CA VAL A 60 -13.63 -8.25 16.29
C VAL A 60 -15.02 -8.30 16.91
N TRP A 61 -16.04 -8.42 16.07
CA TRP A 61 -17.38 -8.75 16.48
C TRP A 61 -17.68 -10.21 16.12
N GLN A 62 -17.99 -11.01 17.14
CA GLN A 62 -18.47 -12.38 16.99
C GLN A 62 -19.30 -12.77 18.22
N TYR A 63 -20.62 -12.67 18.10
CA TYR A 63 -21.55 -13.19 19.10
C TYR A 63 -21.87 -14.66 18.83
N GLY A 64 -22.29 -14.97 17.61
CA GLY A 64 -22.59 -16.30 17.10
C GLY A 64 -21.37 -17.20 16.92
N GLY A 65 -21.60 -18.49 16.69
CA GLY A 65 -20.57 -19.47 16.34
C GLY A 65 -20.95 -20.20 15.06
N ALA A 66 -20.20 -21.24 14.66
CA ALA A 66 -20.47 -21.96 13.41
C ALA A 66 -21.90 -22.49 13.25
N SER A 67 -22.59 -22.82 14.34
CA SER A 67 -23.98 -23.29 14.34
C SER A 67 -25.05 -22.18 14.35
N SER A 68 -24.64 -20.93 14.56
CA SER A 68 -25.51 -19.74 14.52
C SER A 68 -24.67 -18.53 14.07
N PRO A 69 -24.22 -18.50 12.81
CA PRO A 69 -23.26 -17.50 12.36
C PRO A 69 -23.92 -16.13 12.16
N ASP A 70 -23.30 -15.09 12.72
CA ASP A 70 -23.83 -13.72 12.71
C ASP A 70 -24.09 -13.22 11.28
N ALA A 71 -23.16 -13.48 10.36
CA ALA A 71 -23.25 -13.08 8.95
C ALA A 71 -24.49 -13.62 8.23
N MET A 72 -25.05 -14.75 8.67
CA MET A 72 -26.26 -15.34 8.05
C MET A 72 -27.57 -14.68 8.52
N ARG A 73 -27.50 -13.71 9.43
CA ARG A 73 -28.65 -12.83 9.74
C ARG A 73 -28.83 -11.72 8.69
N GLY A 74 -27.98 -11.67 7.66
CA GLY A 74 -28.08 -10.73 6.55
C GLY A 74 -28.08 -9.28 7.01
N ARG A 75 -28.81 -8.43 6.27
CA ARG A 75 -28.87 -6.99 6.49
C ARG A 75 -29.20 -6.60 7.94
N GLU A 76 -30.22 -7.21 8.54
CA GLU A 76 -30.65 -6.88 9.90
C GLU A 76 -29.57 -7.21 10.94
N GLY A 77 -28.89 -8.35 10.75
CA GLY A 77 -27.72 -8.72 11.56
C GLY A 77 -26.61 -7.70 11.46
N GLY A 78 -26.24 -7.30 10.23
CA GLY A 78 -25.16 -6.36 9.97
C GLY A 78 -25.40 -4.99 10.61
N LEU A 79 -26.63 -4.46 10.49
CA LEU A 79 -27.03 -3.20 11.14
C LEU A 79 -26.93 -3.30 12.66
N ALA A 80 -27.47 -4.36 13.25
CA ALA A 80 -27.50 -4.54 14.71
C ALA A 80 -26.08 -4.69 15.28
N ASP A 81 -25.26 -5.52 14.66
CA ASP A 81 -23.94 -5.87 15.14
C ASP A 81 -22.96 -4.71 14.97
N ALA A 82 -22.97 -4.04 13.83
CA ALA A 82 -22.15 -2.86 13.61
C ALA A 82 -22.53 -1.71 14.55
N THR A 83 -23.82 -1.53 14.82
CA THR A 83 -24.31 -0.53 15.78
C THR A 83 -23.82 -0.83 17.19
N ASN A 84 -23.90 -2.08 17.63
CA ASN A 84 -23.46 -2.47 18.97
C ASN A 84 -21.93 -2.49 19.09
N ALA A 85 -21.20 -2.86 18.05
CA ALA A 85 -19.75 -2.71 17.97
C ALA A 85 -19.33 -1.25 18.14
N GLY A 86 -20.01 -0.32 17.44
CA GLY A 86 -19.80 1.12 17.60
C GLY A 86 -20.06 1.62 19.01
N LYS A 87 -21.13 1.14 19.67
CA LYS A 87 -21.40 1.46 21.09
C LYS A 87 -20.30 0.96 22.01
N GLN A 88 -19.82 -0.27 21.82
CA GLN A 88 -18.77 -0.84 22.66
C GLN A 88 -17.44 -0.11 22.44
N LEU A 89 -17.06 0.18 21.20
CA LEU A 89 -15.89 1.01 20.88
C LEU A 89 -15.94 2.36 21.61
N LYS A 90 -17.10 3.02 21.64
CA LYS A 90 -17.29 4.26 22.41
C LYS A 90 -17.11 4.04 23.91
N ALA A 91 -17.69 2.96 24.46
CA ALA A 91 -17.60 2.63 25.89
C ALA A 91 -16.15 2.38 26.37
N ILE A 92 -15.28 1.87 25.48
CA ILE A 92 -13.86 1.59 25.79
C ILE A 92 -12.90 2.69 25.30
N ALA A 93 -13.42 3.86 24.91
CA ALA A 93 -12.64 4.98 24.37
C ALA A 93 -11.78 4.61 23.14
N ARG A 94 -12.39 3.87 22.20
CA ARG A 94 -11.81 3.46 20.91
C ARG A 94 -12.73 3.83 19.73
N THR A 95 -13.49 4.90 19.87
CA THR A 95 -14.30 5.47 18.78
C THR A 95 -13.47 5.64 17.51
N GLY A 96 -14.01 5.26 16.36
CA GLY A 96 -13.34 5.38 15.07
C GLY A 96 -12.46 4.17 14.69
N TYR A 97 -12.17 3.26 15.62
CA TYR A 97 -11.44 2.03 15.28
C TYR A 97 -12.26 1.16 14.31
N PRO A 98 -11.59 0.38 13.45
CA PRO A 98 -12.26 -0.58 12.59
C PRO A 98 -12.67 -1.85 13.37
N VAL A 99 -13.54 -2.64 12.77
CA VAL A 99 -14.07 -3.88 13.36
C VAL A 99 -14.02 -5.00 12.32
N PHE A 100 -13.37 -6.10 12.66
CA PHE A 100 -13.52 -7.35 11.92
C PHE A 100 -14.88 -7.98 12.25
N PHE A 101 -15.68 -8.34 11.25
CA PHE A 101 -16.88 -9.14 11.46
C PHE A 101 -16.61 -10.59 11.06
N ALA A 102 -16.98 -11.51 11.95
CA ALA A 102 -16.61 -12.91 11.82
C ALA A 102 -17.55 -13.71 10.90
N VAL A 103 -16.96 -14.41 9.93
CA VAL A 103 -17.54 -15.52 9.18
C VAL A 103 -16.83 -16.80 9.64
N ASP A 104 -17.22 -17.26 10.84
CA ASP A 104 -16.55 -18.37 11.55
C ASP A 104 -17.18 -19.74 11.24
N PHE A 105 -17.30 -20.06 9.95
CA PHE A 105 -17.76 -21.36 9.44
C PHE A 105 -17.38 -21.54 7.96
N ASP A 106 -17.54 -22.76 7.43
CA ASP A 106 -17.31 -23.07 6.01
C ASP A 106 -18.48 -22.54 5.13
N ILE A 107 -18.51 -21.22 4.94
CA ILE A 107 -19.55 -20.56 4.14
C ILE A 107 -19.42 -20.95 2.67
N THR A 108 -20.55 -21.19 2.00
CA THR A 108 -20.59 -21.41 0.55
C THR A 108 -20.67 -20.10 -0.22
N LEU A 109 -20.28 -20.11 -1.49
CA LEU A 109 -20.40 -18.94 -2.36
C LEU A 109 -21.87 -18.50 -2.50
N ASP A 110 -22.81 -19.45 -2.52
CA ASP A 110 -24.24 -19.12 -2.57
C ASP A 110 -24.69 -18.39 -1.30
N GLN A 111 -24.32 -18.90 -0.11
CA GLN A 111 -24.62 -18.23 1.16
C GLN A 111 -24.01 -16.83 1.23
N TRP A 112 -22.80 -16.65 0.68
CA TRP A 112 -22.19 -15.34 0.54
C TRP A 112 -23.05 -14.41 -0.32
N ASN A 113 -23.30 -14.81 -1.57
CA ASN A 113 -24.02 -14.02 -2.57
C ASN A 113 -25.46 -13.69 -2.16
N THR A 114 -26.15 -14.60 -1.47
CA THR A 114 -27.57 -14.43 -1.13
C THR A 114 -27.79 -13.74 0.21
N THR A 115 -26.81 -13.78 1.12
CA THR A 115 -27.07 -13.41 2.52
C THR A 115 -25.91 -12.67 3.18
N ALA A 116 -24.72 -13.26 3.25
CA ALA A 116 -23.64 -12.66 4.03
C ALA A 116 -23.15 -11.33 3.43
N VAL A 117 -23.17 -11.15 2.11
CA VAL A 117 -22.78 -9.87 1.49
C VAL A 117 -23.67 -8.71 1.97
N GLU A 118 -24.97 -8.95 2.21
CA GLU A 118 -25.90 -7.94 2.71
C GLU A 118 -25.64 -7.58 4.18
N TYR A 119 -25.11 -8.50 4.97
CA TYR A 119 -24.62 -8.23 6.32
C TYR A 119 -23.44 -7.24 6.28
N PHE A 120 -22.46 -7.46 5.39
CA PHE A 120 -21.29 -6.59 5.30
C PHE A 120 -21.61 -5.21 4.70
N LYS A 121 -22.51 -5.14 3.70
CA LYS A 121 -23.03 -3.85 3.19
C LYS A 121 -23.70 -3.04 4.31
N ALA A 122 -24.56 -3.68 5.11
CA ALA A 122 -25.18 -3.05 6.26
C ALA A 122 -24.17 -2.57 7.31
N ALA A 123 -23.12 -3.35 7.58
CA ALA A 123 -22.05 -2.92 8.48
C ALA A 123 -21.31 -1.68 7.94
N CYS A 124 -21.09 -1.60 6.63
CA CYS A 124 -20.49 -0.44 5.97
C CYS A 124 -21.38 0.81 6.08
N GLU A 125 -22.70 0.67 6.00
CA GLU A 125 -23.65 1.79 6.20
C GLU A 125 -23.51 2.42 7.60
N VAL A 126 -23.22 1.59 8.62
CA VAL A 126 -23.13 2.05 10.02
C VAL A 126 -21.76 2.61 10.36
N LEU A 127 -20.69 1.91 9.94
CA LEU A 127 -19.32 2.23 10.38
C LEU A 127 -18.50 3.00 9.36
N GLY A 128 -18.89 2.98 8.08
CA GLY A 128 -18.04 3.34 6.94
C GLY A 128 -17.23 2.13 6.48
N ARG A 129 -17.07 1.97 5.16
CA ARG A 129 -16.36 0.82 4.56
C ARG A 129 -14.92 0.72 5.04
N GLU A 130 -14.25 1.86 5.24
CA GLU A 130 -12.89 1.97 5.75
C GLU A 130 -12.71 1.39 7.17
N ARG A 131 -13.81 1.14 7.87
CA ARG A 131 -13.84 0.59 9.22
C ARG A 131 -14.38 -0.84 9.30
N VAL A 132 -14.75 -1.44 8.17
CA VAL A 132 -15.29 -2.81 8.12
C VAL A 132 -14.20 -3.77 7.65
N GLY A 133 -13.83 -4.71 8.52
CA GLY A 133 -12.96 -5.82 8.18
C GLY A 133 -13.71 -7.15 8.22
N ILE A 134 -13.08 -8.21 7.71
CA ILE A 134 -13.62 -9.56 7.73
C ILE A 134 -12.67 -10.53 8.43
N TYR A 135 -13.20 -11.38 9.30
CA TYR A 135 -12.52 -12.60 9.73
C TYR A 135 -13.16 -13.80 9.03
N GLY A 136 -12.35 -14.68 8.41
CA GLY A 136 -12.87 -15.86 7.71
C GLY A 136 -11.82 -16.61 6.91
N HIS A 137 -12.25 -17.65 6.19
CA HIS A 137 -11.34 -18.43 5.34
C HIS A 137 -10.92 -17.67 4.07
N SER A 138 -9.89 -18.16 3.39
CA SER A 138 -9.30 -17.50 2.21
C SER A 138 -10.32 -17.09 1.13
N ARG A 139 -11.25 -17.98 0.77
CA ARG A 139 -12.23 -17.70 -0.29
C ARG A 139 -13.21 -16.56 0.06
N VAL A 140 -13.72 -16.50 1.30
CA VAL A 140 -14.67 -15.44 1.69
C VAL A 140 -13.99 -14.08 1.80
N ILE A 141 -12.69 -14.05 2.15
CA ILE A 141 -11.87 -12.85 2.07
C ILE A 141 -11.80 -12.35 0.62
N ALA A 142 -11.50 -13.25 -0.34
CA ALA A 142 -11.43 -12.89 -1.75
C ALA A 142 -12.77 -12.35 -2.26
N TRP A 143 -13.90 -13.01 -1.92
CA TRP A 143 -15.24 -12.54 -2.30
C TRP A 143 -15.57 -11.18 -1.69
N ALA A 144 -15.30 -10.98 -0.40
CA ALA A 144 -15.54 -9.72 0.30
C ALA A 144 -14.72 -8.56 -0.27
N HIS A 145 -13.46 -8.82 -0.63
CA HIS A 145 -12.60 -7.84 -1.28
C HIS A 145 -13.10 -7.51 -2.69
N GLN A 146 -13.44 -8.52 -3.49
CA GLN A 146 -13.97 -8.38 -4.85
C GLN A 146 -15.29 -7.59 -4.87
N ASP A 147 -16.19 -7.84 -3.92
CA ASP A 147 -17.48 -7.15 -3.80
C ASP A 147 -17.35 -5.75 -3.18
N GLY A 148 -16.14 -5.36 -2.72
CA GLY A 148 -15.88 -4.05 -2.17
C GLY A 148 -16.62 -3.78 -0.86
N VAL A 149 -16.87 -4.80 -0.05
CA VAL A 149 -17.64 -4.69 1.22
C VAL A 149 -16.75 -4.72 2.48
N ILE A 150 -15.44 -4.59 2.29
CA ILE A 150 -14.44 -4.43 3.35
C ILE A 150 -13.49 -3.28 3.02
N ALA A 151 -12.77 -2.80 4.03
CA ALA A 151 -11.79 -1.74 3.88
C ALA A 151 -10.67 -2.18 2.93
N ASP A 152 -10.46 -1.40 1.88
CA ASP A 152 -9.34 -1.53 0.96
C ASP A 152 -8.20 -0.65 1.46
N LEU A 153 -7.02 -1.26 1.64
CA LEU A 153 -5.82 -0.60 2.16
C LEU A 153 -4.84 -0.23 1.04
N GLY A 154 -5.16 -0.55 -0.22
CA GLY A 154 -4.25 -0.43 -1.35
C GLY A 154 -3.20 -1.56 -1.37
N GLY A 155 -2.46 -1.65 -2.47
CA GLY A 155 -1.41 -2.67 -2.64
C GLY A 155 -1.92 -4.11 -2.64
N GLY A 156 -3.20 -4.31 -2.97
CA GLY A 156 -3.86 -5.62 -2.89
C GLY A 156 -4.16 -6.08 -1.46
N LYS A 157 -4.02 -5.21 -0.45
CA LYS A 157 -4.36 -5.49 0.94
C LYS A 157 -5.76 -4.98 1.28
N ALA A 158 -6.45 -5.74 2.11
CA ALA A 158 -7.72 -5.36 2.69
C ALA A 158 -7.68 -5.59 4.19
N LEU A 159 -8.59 -5.00 4.96
CA LEU A 159 -8.73 -5.31 6.38
C LEU A 159 -9.34 -6.71 6.56
N ALA A 160 -8.52 -7.72 6.27
CA ALA A 160 -8.89 -9.13 6.24
C ALA A 160 -8.02 -9.92 7.21
N TRP A 161 -8.67 -10.68 8.08
CA TRP A 161 -8.05 -11.57 9.05
C TRP A 161 -8.39 -13.01 8.67
N GLN A 162 -7.41 -13.72 8.13
CA GLN A 162 -7.60 -15.08 7.66
C GLN A 162 -7.52 -16.10 8.79
N THR A 163 -8.42 -17.06 8.82
CA THR A 163 -8.26 -18.30 9.61
C THR A 163 -7.73 -19.47 8.77
N LYS A 164 -6.88 -20.32 9.35
CA LYS A 164 -6.43 -21.56 8.73
C LYS A 164 -7.59 -22.52 8.48
N SER A 165 -8.60 -22.52 9.35
CA SER A 165 -9.81 -23.32 9.20
C SER A 165 -10.52 -23.03 7.88
N TRP A 166 -11.00 -24.08 7.21
CA TRP A 166 -11.73 -24.02 5.92
C TRP A 166 -10.97 -23.42 4.72
N SER A 167 -9.75 -22.92 4.93
CA SER A 167 -8.91 -22.32 3.89
C SER A 167 -8.23 -23.35 2.96
N GLY A 168 -8.31 -24.65 3.27
CA GLY A 168 -7.73 -25.71 2.43
C GLY A 168 -6.23 -25.56 2.17
N GLY A 169 -5.49 -25.00 3.13
CA GLY A 169 -4.06 -24.71 3.00
C GLY A 169 -3.71 -23.44 2.21
N GLN A 170 -4.69 -22.74 1.63
CA GLN A 170 -4.46 -21.50 0.89
C GLN A 170 -4.18 -20.33 1.84
N ARG A 171 -3.39 -19.35 1.39
CA ARG A 171 -3.19 -18.05 2.05
C ARG A 171 -3.88 -16.98 1.22
N ALA A 172 -4.66 -16.11 1.87
CA ALA A 172 -5.29 -14.95 1.24
C ALA A 172 -4.23 -13.85 1.10
N PRO A 173 -3.84 -13.45 -0.13
CA PRO A 173 -2.85 -12.38 -0.32
C PRO A 173 -3.32 -11.03 0.25
N GLU A 174 -4.63 -10.82 0.35
CA GLU A 174 -5.26 -9.60 0.85
C GLU A 174 -5.13 -9.43 2.37
N ALA A 175 -4.85 -10.51 3.10
CA ALA A 175 -4.92 -10.52 4.55
C ALA A 175 -3.82 -9.69 5.23
N VAL A 176 -4.23 -9.03 6.33
CA VAL A 176 -3.37 -8.28 7.26
C VAL A 176 -3.07 -9.07 8.53
N LEU A 177 -3.87 -10.09 8.83
CA LEU A 177 -3.68 -11.03 9.93
C LEU A 177 -3.91 -12.47 9.45
N TYR A 178 -3.18 -13.43 10.02
CA TYR A 178 -3.41 -14.85 9.79
C TYR A 178 -3.40 -15.66 11.09
N GLN A 179 -4.52 -16.29 11.42
CA GLN A 179 -4.67 -17.22 12.53
C GLN A 179 -4.19 -18.61 12.10
N GLY A 180 -2.94 -18.93 12.48
CA GLY A 180 -2.29 -20.20 12.12
C GLY A 180 -2.41 -21.28 13.20
N THR A 181 -2.59 -20.88 14.46
CA THR A 181 -2.55 -21.73 15.63
C THR A 181 -3.76 -21.47 16.51
N HIS A 182 -4.48 -22.54 16.86
CA HIS A 182 -5.72 -22.46 17.62
C HIS A 182 -5.63 -23.18 18.96
N ASN A 183 -6.32 -22.65 19.97
CA ASN A 183 -6.55 -23.26 21.29
C ASN A 183 -5.26 -23.81 21.90
N VAL A 184 -4.25 -22.96 22.00
CA VAL A 184 -3.00 -23.28 22.71
C VAL A 184 -2.97 -22.61 24.06
N THR A 185 -2.25 -23.23 25.00
CA THR A 185 -1.98 -22.63 26.30
C THR A 185 -1.12 -21.38 26.12
N GLY A 186 -1.72 -20.22 26.32
CA GLY A 186 -1.08 -18.92 26.25
C GLY A 186 -0.60 -18.42 27.62
N PRO A 187 -0.29 -17.12 27.72
CA PRO A 187 0.11 -16.49 28.97
C PRO A 187 -0.93 -16.73 30.08
N GLU A 188 -0.45 -16.87 31.32
CA GLU A 188 -1.30 -17.14 32.49
C GLU A 188 -2.11 -18.44 32.41
N GLY A 189 -1.75 -19.35 31.49
CA GLY A 189 -2.44 -20.63 31.28
C GLY A 189 -3.78 -20.51 30.54
N ILE A 190 -4.10 -19.32 30.02
CA ILE A 190 -5.36 -19.04 29.33
C ILE A 190 -5.28 -19.58 27.89
N GLN A 191 -6.36 -20.21 27.40
CA GLN A 191 -6.41 -20.69 26.03
C GLN A 191 -6.53 -19.50 25.07
N VAL A 192 -5.64 -19.46 24.08
CA VAL A 192 -5.53 -18.39 23.09
C VAL A 192 -5.37 -18.97 21.69
N ASP A 193 -5.72 -18.15 20.72
CA ASP A 193 -5.34 -18.32 19.33
C ASP A 193 -4.18 -17.35 19.01
N VAL A 194 -3.25 -17.78 18.17
CA VAL A 194 -2.06 -16.98 17.79
C VAL A 194 -2.14 -16.57 16.33
N ASN A 195 -1.99 -15.27 16.10
CA ASN A 195 -2.17 -14.64 14.81
C ASN A 195 -0.87 -13.97 14.34
N GLU A 196 -0.43 -14.29 13.14
CA GLU A 196 0.67 -13.62 12.44
C GLU A 196 0.20 -12.24 11.96
N VAL A 197 0.99 -11.20 12.20
CA VAL A 197 0.79 -9.88 11.60
C VAL A 197 1.44 -9.84 10.22
N LEU A 198 0.65 -9.54 9.19
CA LEU A 198 1.05 -9.56 7.78
C LEU A 198 1.12 -8.17 7.13
N HIS A 199 0.73 -7.13 7.86
CA HIS A 199 0.72 -5.76 7.37
C HIS A 199 0.91 -4.76 8.53
N ASP A 200 1.55 -3.63 8.26
CA ASP A 200 1.80 -2.59 9.27
C ASP A 200 0.52 -1.98 9.82
N TYR A 201 -0.55 -1.96 9.03
CA TYR A 201 -1.89 -1.62 9.49
C TYR A 201 -2.78 -2.86 9.46
N TRP A 202 -3.11 -3.38 10.64
CA TRP A 202 -3.97 -4.54 10.85
C TRP A 202 -5.25 -4.18 11.62
N GLY A 203 -5.60 -2.90 11.65
CA GLY A 203 -6.79 -2.36 12.31
C GLY A 203 -6.53 -1.87 13.74
N GLN A 204 -5.28 -1.66 14.10
CA GLN A 204 -4.87 -1.27 15.45
C GLN A 204 -5.02 0.22 15.79
N ALA A 205 -5.57 1.00 14.86
CA ALA A 205 -5.88 2.42 15.02
C ALA A 205 -7.07 2.80 14.12
N ALA A 206 -7.71 3.94 14.40
CA ALA A 206 -8.76 4.46 13.53
C ALA A 206 -8.21 4.83 12.14
N PRO A 207 -8.95 4.59 11.04
CA PRO A 207 -8.52 5.00 9.70
C PRO A 207 -8.26 6.51 9.64
N GLY A 208 -7.22 6.93 8.95
CA GLY A 208 -6.83 8.35 8.85
C GLY A 208 -6.21 8.94 10.13
N THR A 209 -6.19 8.22 11.25
CA THR A 209 -5.42 8.59 12.45
C THR A 209 -3.96 8.13 12.39
N THR A 210 -3.38 8.11 11.19
CA THR A 210 -1.92 8.19 11.06
C THR A 210 -1.50 9.58 11.55
N THR A 211 -1.47 9.71 12.87
CA THR A 211 -0.38 10.42 13.50
C THR A 211 0.87 9.78 12.88
N PRO A 212 1.74 10.54 12.18
CA PRO A 212 3.09 10.04 11.90
C PRO A 212 3.61 9.50 13.23
N PRO A 213 4.31 8.35 13.27
CA PRO A 213 4.76 7.76 14.53
C PRO A 213 5.31 8.85 15.44
N GLN A 214 4.56 9.18 16.51
CA GLN A 214 5.13 10.00 17.56
C GLN A 214 6.06 9.06 18.31
N ASP A 215 7.34 9.26 18.06
CA ASP A 215 8.45 8.73 18.84
C ASP A 215 8.12 8.75 20.34
N LYS A 216 7.70 7.60 20.83
CA LYS A 216 7.82 7.20 22.23
C LYS A 216 8.29 5.76 22.31
N LYS A 217 9.56 5.56 21.95
CA LYS A 217 10.49 4.87 22.84
C LYS A 217 11.91 5.35 22.54
N LYS A 218 12.52 5.99 23.54
CA LYS A 218 13.96 6.12 23.63
C LYS A 218 14.48 4.75 24.04
N GLU A 219 14.80 3.89 23.07
CA GLU A 219 15.56 2.65 23.27
C GLU A 219 16.11 2.17 21.92
N ALA A 220 17.43 2.37 21.73
CA ALA A 220 18.36 1.90 20.68
C ALA A 220 17.89 1.84 19.20
N PRO A 221 18.70 2.35 18.25
CA PRO A 221 18.25 2.56 16.87
C PRO A 221 17.90 1.25 16.18
N VAL A 222 16.61 1.04 15.88
CA VAL A 222 16.19 0.12 14.83
C VAL A 222 16.77 0.67 13.54
N ALA A 223 17.68 -0.08 12.93
CA ALA A 223 18.44 0.38 11.79
C ALA A 223 17.50 0.69 10.61
N ASP A 224 17.45 1.96 10.17
CA ASP A 224 16.72 2.42 9.00
C ASP A 224 16.94 1.45 7.82
N ASN A 225 15.87 0.78 7.40
CA ASN A 225 15.89 -0.17 6.29
C ASN A 225 15.87 0.55 4.93
N ALA A 226 15.82 1.89 4.95
CA ALA A 226 15.79 2.82 3.83
C ALA A 226 14.61 2.58 2.87
N VAL A 227 13.45 2.17 3.37
CA VAL A 227 12.19 2.04 2.59
C VAL A 227 11.11 2.87 3.27
N ASP A 228 10.51 3.79 2.52
CA ASP A 228 9.41 4.62 3.00
C ASP A 228 8.07 4.22 2.36
N ILE A 229 8.09 3.69 1.13
CA ILE A 229 6.93 3.09 0.45
C ILE A 229 7.36 1.75 -0.13
N ASP A 230 6.60 0.69 0.12
CA ASP A 230 6.81 -0.61 -0.52
C ASP A 230 5.83 -0.85 -1.67
N LEU A 231 6.34 -0.93 -2.90
CA LEU A 231 5.58 -1.24 -4.11
C LEU A 231 6.21 -2.38 -4.94
N HIS A 232 7.06 -3.22 -4.33
CA HIS A 232 7.79 -4.25 -5.08
C HIS A 232 6.87 -5.24 -5.81
N HIS A 233 5.70 -5.52 -5.23
CA HIS A 233 4.67 -6.40 -5.78
C HIS A 233 4.14 -5.95 -7.16
N LEU A 234 4.39 -4.71 -7.58
CA LEU A 234 3.90 -4.18 -8.86
C LEU A 234 4.78 -4.54 -10.06
N ILE A 235 6.05 -4.89 -9.86
CA ILE A 235 6.95 -5.26 -10.97
C ILE A 235 6.89 -6.79 -11.18
N PRO A 236 6.25 -7.28 -12.26
CA PRO A 236 6.01 -8.71 -12.46
C PRO A 236 7.14 -9.41 -13.25
N PHE A 237 8.31 -8.77 -13.39
CA PHE A 237 9.39 -9.24 -14.25
C PHE A 237 10.75 -9.13 -13.58
N GLY A 238 11.73 -9.88 -14.10
CA GLY A 238 12.98 -10.18 -13.41
C GLY A 238 12.95 -11.60 -12.86
N ASN A 239 14.00 -11.97 -12.12
CA ASN A 239 14.17 -13.29 -11.55
C ASN A 239 14.77 -13.21 -10.14
N PRO A 240 14.55 -14.20 -9.27
CA PRO A 240 15.33 -14.31 -8.04
C PRO A 240 16.83 -14.35 -8.34
N THR A 241 17.63 -13.66 -7.55
CA THR A 241 19.09 -13.66 -7.63
C THR A 241 19.71 -13.75 -6.23
N PRO A 242 20.84 -14.47 -6.06
CA PRO A 242 21.45 -14.63 -4.76
C PRO A 242 21.91 -13.32 -4.11
N LEU A 243 21.78 -13.27 -2.78
CA LEU A 243 22.46 -12.34 -1.91
C LEU A 243 23.72 -12.98 -1.29
N PRO A 244 24.69 -12.17 -0.79
CA PRO A 244 24.73 -10.71 -0.81
C PRO A 244 25.28 -10.15 -2.14
N LYS A 245 24.62 -9.12 -2.67
CA LYS A 245 25.19 -8.28 -3.72
C LYS A 245 26.16 -7.28 -3.09
N LYS A 246 27.36 -7.11 -3.67
CA LYS A 246 28.46 -6.35 -3.06
C LYS A 246 28.78 -5.03 -3.76
N ARG A 247 27.92 -4.61 -4.69
CA ARG A 247 28.08 -3.41 -5.51
C ARG A 247 26.76 -2.66 -5.54
N ILE A 248 26.82 -1.34 -5.41
CA ILE A 248 25.66 -0.46 -5.55
C ILE A 248 25.87 0.37 -6.81
N ILE A 249 24.89 0.37 -7.71
CA ILE A 249 24.87 1.22 -8.90
C ILE A 249 23.81 2.30 -8.70
N VAL A 250 24.23 3.56 -8.79
CA VAL A 250 23.38 4.74 -8.76
C VAL A 250 22.95 5.07 -10.19
N HIS A 251 21.67 5.38 -10.36
CA HIS A 251 21.03 5.68 -11.64
C HIS A 251 20.26 6.98 -11.57
N THR A 252 19.88 7.51 -12.74
CA THR A 252 18.79 8.48 -12.87
C THR A 252 17.68 7.94 -13.76
N THR A 253 16.44 8.37 -13.51
CA THR A 253 15.29 7.97 -14.34
C THR A 253 15.16 8.80 -15.63
N GLU A 254 16.01 9.82 -15.80
CA GLU A 254 15.97 10.83 -16.88
C GLU A 254 14.70 11.69 -16.88
N ASN A 255 14.07 11.85 -15.71
CA ASN A 255 12.93 12.74 -15.50
C ASN A 255 13.33 13.97 -14.68
N THR A 256 12.64 15.08 -14.91
CA THR A 256 12.84 16.29 -14.10
C THR A 256 12.49 16.01 -12.63
N PRO A 257 13.32 16.48 -11.67
CA PRO A 257 12.98 16.48 -10.25
C PRO A 257 11.58 17.07 -10.01
N GLY A 258 10.77 16.37 -9.23
CA GLY A 258 9.36 16.69 -9.00
C GLY A 258 8.37 15.70 -9.65
N THR A 259 8.85 14.86 -10.57
CA THR A 259 8.11 13.65 -10.96
C THR A 259 8.09 12.68 -9.78
N SER A 260 6.94 12.05 -9.48
CA SER A 260 6.83 11.09 -8.38
C SER A 260 7.47 9.75 -8.74
N SER A 261 8.05 9.07 -7.76
CA SER A 261 8.55 7.69 -7.93
C SER A 261 7.44 6.73 -8.39
N ARG A 262 6.19 6.96 -7.96
CA ARG A 262 5.02 6.20 -8.40
C ARG A 262 4.81 6.28 -9.91
N ASN A 263 4.91 7.47 -10.50
CA ASN A 263 4.75 7.64 -11.95
C ASN A 263 5.85 6.90 -12.73
N ILE A 264 7.08 6.89 -12.20
CA ILE A 264 8.19 6.13 -12.78
C ILE A 264 7.87 4.63 -12.71
N LEU A 265 7.43 4.14 -11.56
CA LEU A 265 7.11 2.74 -11.36
C LEU A 265 5.97 2.30 -12.28
N ASP A 266 4.88 3.06 -12.37
CA ASP A 266 3.75 2.76 -13.27
C ASP A 266 4.19 2.72 -14.75
N TYR A 267 5.14 3.57 -15.14
CA TYR A 267 5.77 3.49 -16.46
C TYR A 267 6.56 2.18 -16.64
N GLN A 268 7.44 1.85 -15.69
CA GLN A 268 8.28 0.64 -15.71
C GLN A 268 7.44 -0.64 -15.79
N VAL A 269 6.34 -0.71 -15.03
CA VAL A 269 5.39 -1.83 -15.05
C VAL A 269 4.75 -1.98 -16.44
N ARG A 270 4.33 -0.85 -17.04
CA ARG A 270 3.62 -0.85 -18.32
C ARG A 270 4.54 -1.13 -19.51
N THR A 271 5.72 -0.52 -19.56
CA THR A 271 6.60 -0.62 -20.73
C THR A 271 7.57 -1.78 -20.64
N ARG A 272 7.90 -2.23 -19.42
CA ARG A 272 8.91 -3.26 -19.16
C ARG A 272 10.27 -2.94 -19.80
N THR A 273 10.61 -1.67 -19.89
CA THR A 273 11.86 -1.19 -20.50
C THR A 273 12.98 -0.99 -19.47
N GLY A 274 12.70 -1.19 -18.18
CA GLY A 274 13.69 -1.18 -17.11
C GLY A 274 13.05 -1.24 -15.73
N SER A 275 13.84 -1.58 -14.71
CA SER A 275 13.43 -1.59 -13.29
C SER A 275 14.63 -1.35 -12.38
N TYR A 276 14.39 -0.98 -11.13
CA TYR A 276 15.43 -0.77 -10.10
C TYR A 276 14.99 -1.37 -8.77
N HIS A 277 15.92 -1.53 -7.82
CA HIS A 277 15.57 -2.02 -6.48
C HIS A 277 14.84 -0.91 -5.72
N ARG A 278 15.39 0.31 -5.78
CA ARG A 278 14.84 1.48 -5.06
C ARG A 278 14.79 2.72 -5.93
N LEU A 279 13.73 3.50 -5.77
CA LEU A 279 13.54 4.80 -6.38
C LEU A 279 13.58 5.88 -5.29
N VAL A 280 14.23 7.01 -5.56
CA VAL A 280 14.21 8.17 -4.65
C VAL A 280 13.75 9.40 -5.42
N ASP A 281 12.67 10.02 -4.97
CA ASP A 281 12.15 11.24 -5.61
C ASP A 281 12.65 12.53 -4.95
N ALA A 282 12.22 13.68 -5.47
CA ALA A 282 12.65 14.99 -4.98
C ALA A 282 12.22 15.29 -3.54
N SER A 283 11.23 14.58 -3.00
CA SER A 283 10.83 14.70 -1.60
C SER A 283 11.78 13.96 -0.65
N GLY A 284 12.68 13.12 -1.19
CA GLY A 284 13.56 12.24 -0.44
C GLY A 284 12.92 10.91 -0.04
N GLN A 285 11.68 10.66 -0.48
CA GLN A 285 10.96 9.43 -0.20
C GLN A 285 11.56 8.26 -1.00
N ILE A 286 11.77 7.15 -0.32
CA ILE A 286 12.37 5.95 -0.91
C ILE A 286 11.29 4.90 -1.18
N THR A 287 11.07 4.61 -2.45
CA THR A 287 10.14 3.56 -2.89
C THR A 287 10.90 2.26 -3.17
N LEU A 288 10.53 1.17 -2.50
CA LEU A 288 10.97 -0.18 -2.86
C LEU A 288 10.22 -0.62 -4.11
N ALA A 289 10.96 -0.78 -5.21
CA ALA A 289 10.43 -1.19 -6.50
C ALA A 289 10.70 -2.67 -6.79
N ASN A 290 11.79 -3.23 -6.26
CA ASN A 290 12.11 -4.66 -6.25
C ASN A 290 12.89 -4.99 -4.98
N THR A 291 12.72 -6.18 -4.42
CA THR A 291 13.48 -6.64 -3.25
C THR A 291 14.94 -6.88 -3.59
N ASP A 292 15.84 -6.79 -2.60
CA ASP A 292 17.29 -6.88 -2.77
C ASP A 292 17.76 -8.23 -3.35
N ASP A 293 16.96 -9.29 -3.23
CA ASP A 293 17.17 -10.64 -3.79
C ASP A 293 16.52 -10.83 -5.18
N TRP A 294 16.07 -9.75 -5.81
CA TRP A 294 15.50 -9.78 -7.16
C TRP A 294 16.46 -9.19 -8.19
N GLN A 295 16.45 -9.74 -9.39
CA GLN A 295 17.20 -9.24 -10.55
C GLN A 295 16.40 -8.10 -11.17
N THR A 296 16.98 -6.90 -11.22
CA THR A 296 16.35 -5.73 -11.84
C THR A 296 16.86 -5.53 -13.25
N TRP A 297 16.06 -4.90 -14.12
CA TRP A 297 16.48 -4.58 -15.49
C TRP A 297 17.00 -3.15 -15.53
N SER A 298 18.20 -2.94 -14.97
CA SER A 298 18.72 -1.59 -14.71
C SER A 298 19.87 -1.21 -15.62
N VAL A 299 20.91 -2.04 -15.65
CA VAL A 299 22.22 -1.69 -16.25
C VAL A 299 22.59 -2.62 -17.41
N GLY A 300 21.68 -3.53 -17.74
CA GLY A 300 21.93 -4.66 -18.62
C GLY A 300 22.98 -5.63 -18.06
N ASN A 301 23.34 -6.64 -18.87
CA ASN A 301 24.52 -7.49 -18.66
C ASN A 301 24.51 -8.31 -17.36
N LYS A 302 25.72 -8.69 -16.96
CA LYS A 302 26.09 -9.24 -15.65
C LYS A 302 25.70 -8.33 -14.48
N GLY A 303 25.57 -7.02 -14.69
CA GLY A 303 25.34 -6.05 -13.62
C GLY A 303 24.01 -6.25 -12.90
N ASN A 304 22.95 -6.55 -13.65
CA ASN A 304 21.62 -6.84 -13.11
C ASN A 304 21.61 -8.00 -12.09
N ASP A 305 22.53 -8.96 -12.24
CA ASP A 305 22.64 -10.13 -11.35
C ASP A 305 23.41 -9.84 -10.07
N ILE A 306 24.43 -8.99 -10.15
CA ILE A 306 25.48 -8.89 -9.11
C ILE A 306 25.47 -7.58 -8.32
N ALA A 307 24.59 -6.64 -8.68
CA ALA A 307 24.56 -5.31 -8.07
C ALA A 307 23.15 -4.88 -7.60
N LEU A 308 23.14 -4.03 -6.57
CA LEU A 308 21.95 -3.34 -6.07
C LEU A 308 21.80 -2.03 -6.85
N HIS A 309 20.56 -1.65 -7.14
CA HIS A 309 20.27 -0.54 -8.04
C HIS A 309 19.35 0.48 -7.39
N VAL A 310 19.86 1.68 -7.13
CA VAL A 310 19.08 2.84 -6.68
C VAL A 310 19.00 3.85 -7.81
N SER A 311 17.80 4.31 -8.14
CA SER A 311 17.59 5.33 -9.17
C SER A 311 16.95 6.58 -8.60
N LEU A 312 17.52 7.73 -8.92
CA LEU A 312 17.04 9.03 -8.49
C LEU A 312 16.13 9.62 -9.59
N VAL A 313 14.98 10.18 -9.20
CA VAL A 313 14.05 10.82 -10.15
C VAL A 313 14.59 12.20 -10.55
N ALA A 314 15.61 12.16 -11.39
CA ALA A 314 16.45 13.27 -11.81
C ALA A 314 17.03 12.99 -13.20
N GLN A 315 17.93 13.85 -13.68
CA GLN A 315 18.54 13.73 -15.01
C GLN A 315 20.06 13.76 -14.89
N ALA A 316 20.74 12.90 -15.65
CA ALA A 316 22.20 12.81 -15.62
C ALA A 316 22.89 14.14 -16.01
N LYS A 317 22.21 14.98 -16.79
CA LYS A 317 22.71 16.30 -17.23
C LYS A 317 22.72 17.39 -16.15
N MET A 318 22.15 17.14 -14.97
CA MET A 318 22.13 18.13 -13.90
C MET A 318 23.56 18.50 -13.49
N THR A 319 23.82 19.79 -13.42
CA THR A 319 25.05 20.34 -12.86
C THR A 319 25.15 20.00 -11.36
N ARG A 320 26.36 20.06 -10.80
CA ARG A 320 26.54 19.81 -9.37
C ARG A 320 25.71 20.76 -8.51
N ALA A 321 25.55 22.02 -8.92
CA ALA A 321 24.71 22.99 -8.21
C ALA A 321 23.23 22.58 -8.19
N GLU A 322 22.71 22.09 -9.32
CA GLU A 322 21.33 21.59 -9.41
C GLU A 322 21.13 20.33 -8.57
N TRP A 323 22.12 19.43 -8.52
CA TRP A 323 22.10 18.28 -7.61
C TRP A 323 22.07 18.69 -6.15
N LEU A 324 22.94 19.62 -5.74
CA LEU A 324 23.01 20.12 -4.37
C LEU A 324 21.75 20.90 -3.97
N ALA A 325 20.98 21.41 -4.93
CA ALA A 325 19.66 21.99 -4.70
C ALA A 325 18.55 20.93 -4.45
N GLN A 326 18.87 19.62 -4.47
CA GLN A 326 17.97 18.51 -4.13
C GLN A 326 18.38 17.81 -2.81
N PRO A 327 18.48 18.52 -1.67
CA PRO A 327 19.06 17.96 -0.45
C PRO A 327 18.28 16.76 0.10
N LYS A 328 16.95 16.73 -0.06
CA LYS A 328 16.12 15.61 0.38
C LYS A 328 16.34 14.35 -0.45
N MET A 329 16.46 14.51 -1.77
CA MET A 329 16.76 13.40 -2.68
C MET A 329 18.14 12.81 -2.39
N LEU A 330 19.15 13.66 -2.16
CA LEU A 330 20.49 13.21 -1.80
C LEU A 330 20.53 12.53 -0.42
N GLU A 331 19.73 12.99 0.55
CA GLU A 331 19.54 12.30 1.83
C GLU A 331 18.92 10.91 1.63
N GLY A 332 17.86 10.79 0.83
CA GLY A 332 17.24 9.50 0.50
C GLY A 332 18.22 8.54 -0.17
N ALA A 333 19.03 9.03 -1.11
CA ALA A 333 20.11 8.27 -1.74
C ALA A 333 21.15 7.78 -0.71
N ALA A 334 21.56 8.66 0.20
CA ALA A 334 22.51 8.33 1.25
C ALA A 334 21.97 7.29 2.23
N ARG A 335 20.67 7.37 2.60
CA ARG A 335 19.99 6.36 3.44
C ARG A 335 20.01 4.99 2.78
N VAL A 336 19.66 4.90 1.49
CA VAL A 336 19.71 3.64 0.73
C VAL A 336 21.11 3.04 0.70
N ILE A 337 22.11 3.86 0.35
CA ILE A 337 23.50 3.43 0.26
C ILE A 337 24.03 3.00 1.63
N ALA A 338 23.71 3.73 2.70
CA ALA A 338 24.11 3.40 4.07
C ALA A 338 23.50 2.08 4.54
N TYR A 339 22.19 1.88 4.28
CA TYR A 339 21.49 0.63 4.57
C TYR A 339 22.17 -0.55 3.89
N TRP A 340 22.36 -0.51 2.57
CA TRP A 340 22.99 -1.61 1.84
C TRP A 340 24.44 -1.83 2.24
N ALA A 341 25.19 -0.77 2.51
CA ALA A 341 26.56 -0.87 3.00
C ALA A 341 26.66 -1.59 4.33
N ARG A 342 25.75 -1.31 5.26
CA ARG A 342 25.69 -1.98 6.56
C ARG A 342 25.18 -3.42 6.46
N THR A 343 24.10 -3.62 5.69
CA THR A 343 23.43 -4.93 5.57
C THR A 343 24.29 -5.95 4.83
N TYR A 344 24.99 -5.51 3.79
CA TYR A 344 25.77 -6.39 2.92
C TYR A 344 27.27 -6.14 2.99
N ASP A 345 27.77 -5.41 3.99
CA ASP A 345 29.19 -5.14 4.18
C ASP A 345 29.84 -4.61 2.88
N ILE A 346 29.31 -3.50 2.37
CA ILE A 346 29.78 -2.84 1.15
C ILE A 346 30.58 -1.61 1.54
N PRO A 347 31.86 -1.49 1.12
CA PRO A 347 32.65 -0.30 1.37
C PRO A 347 32.01 0.97 0.78
N LEU A 348 31.90 2.03 1.59
CA LEU A 348 31.38 3.34 1.16
C LEU A 348 32.46 4.14 0.40
N VAL A 349 32.86 3.61 -0.74
CA VAL A 349 33.85 4.20 -1.66
C VAL A 349 33.29 4.22 -3.08
N LYS A 350 33.58 5.29 -3.81
CA LYS A 350 33.26 5.39 -5.23
C LYS A 350 34.29 4.57 -6.01
N LEU A 351 33.84 3.56 -6.73
CA LEU A 351 34.68 2.75 -7.61
C LEU A 351 34.89 3.46 -8.95
N THR A 352 36.10 3.32 -9.50
CA THR A 352 36.34 3.60 -10.93
C THR A 352 35.81 2.46 -11.80
N ARG A 353 35.78 2.69 -13.13
CA ARG A 353 35.40 1.66 -14.11
C ARG A 353 36.31 0.44 -14.03
N GLU A 354 37.61 0.65 -13.90
CA GLU A 354 38.63 -0.40 -13.81
C GLU A 354 38.44 -1.22 -12.53
N GLU A 355 38.19 -0.55 -11.41
CA GLU A 355 37.94 -1.21 -10.12
C GLU A 355 36.66 -2.02 -10.11
N LEU A 356 35.59 -1.49 -10.71
CA LEU A 356 34.33 -2.21 -10.86
C LEU A 356 34.50 -3.43 -11.78
N GLY A 357 35.23 -3.29 -12.89
CA GLY A 357 35.56 -4.38 -13.81
C GLY A 357 36.42 -5.47 -13.16
N ALA A 358 37.35 -5.09 -12.28
CA ALA A 358 38.15 -6.00 -11.47
C ALA A 358 37.35 -6.67 -10.33
N GLY A 359 36.06 -6.32 -10.18
CA GLY A 359 35.18 -6.94 -9.19
C GLY A 359 35.36 -6.40 -7.77
N LYS A 360 35.91 -5.20 -7.57
CA LYS A 360 35.93 -4.57 -6.24
C LYS A 360 34.50 -4.32 -5.71
N HIS A 361 34.38 -4.17 -4.39
CA HIS A 361 33.13 -3.89 -3.69
C HIS A 361 33.03 -2.39 -3.40
N GLY A 362 31.86 -1.80 -3.63
CA GLY A 362 31.67 -0.36 -3.45
C GLY A 362 30.49 0.20 -4.22
N VAL A 363 30.50 1.51 -4.45
CA VAL A 363 29.43 2.26 -5.12
C VAL A 363 29.94 2.77 -6.47
N ALA A 364 29.13 2.70 -7.52
CA ALA A 364 29.44 3.21 -8.86
C ALA A 364 28.18 3.80 -9.52
N GLY A 365 28.34 4.46 -10.66
CA GLY A 365 27.22 4.86 -11.53
C GLY A 365 27.03 3.89 -12.69
N HIS A 366 25.96 4.08 -13.46
CA HIS A 366 25.77 3.39 -14.74
C HIS A 366 26.97 3.60 -15.67
N LEU A 367 27.55 4.81 -15.64
CA LEU A 367 28.77 5.15 -16.39
C LEU A 367 29.92 4.15 -16.16
N GLU A 368 30.23 3.77 -14.92
CA GLU A 368 31.28 2.78 -14.68
C GLU A 368 30.86 1.37 -15.04
N ALA A 369 29.57 1.04 -14.89
CA ALA A 369 29.03 -0.28 -15.18
C ALA A 369 29.07 -0.65 -16.67
N GLN A 370 29.33 0.31 -17.58
CA GLN A 370 29.66 0.06 -18.99
C GLN A 370 30.80 -0.96 -19.17
N VAL A 371 31.67 -1.15 -18.17
CA VAL A 371 32.73 -2.19 -18.17
C VAL A 371 32.19 -3.61 -18.36
N TRP A 372 30.91 -3.85 -18.09
CA TRP A 372 30.27 -5.15 -18.27
C TRP A 372 29.65 -5.37 -19.66
N GLY A 373 29.77 -4.41 -20.60
CA GLY A 373 29.23 -4.52 -21.97
C GLY A 373 27.79 -4.02 -22.11
N ASN A 374 27.14 -4.26 -23.26
CA ASN A 374 25.71 -4.00 -23.63
C ASN A 374 24.96 -2.80 -23.01
N THR A 375 25.66 -1.74 -22.64
CA THR A 375 25.07 -0.47 -22.23
C THR A 375 26.05 0.67 -22.51
N ASP A 376 25.51 1.83 -22.89
CA ASP A 376 26.24 3.08 -23.14
C ASP A 376 25.72 4.26 -22.29
N HIS A 377 24.73 4.02 -21.43
CA HIS A 377 24.20 5.03 -20.51
C HIS A 377 25.27 5.53 -19.53
N TRP A 378 25.12 6.78 -19.11
CA TRP A 378 26.14 7.54 -18.38
C TRP A 378 25.60 8.17 -17.08
N ASP A 379 24.38 7.83 -16.69
CA ASP A 379 23.77 8.27 -15.44
C ASP A 379 24.52 7.74 -14.20
N PRO A 380 24.49 8.45 -13.07
CA PRO A 380 23.76 9.70 -12.77
C PRO A 380 24.47 10.98 -13.28
N GLY A 381 25.47 10.83 -14.16
CA GLY A 381 26.23 11.93 -14.74
C GLY A 381 27.52 12.27 -14.02
N TYR A 382 28.39 13.00 -14.72
CA TYR A 382 29.72 13.38 -14.23
C TYR A 382 29.69 14.30 -13.00
N GLU A 383 28.61 15.06 -12.86
CA GLU A 383 28.45 16.09 -11.82
C GLU A 383 27.68 15.59 -10.58
N PHE A 384 27.30 14.31 -10.53
CA PHE A 384 26.62 13.74 -9.36
C PHE A 384 27.54 13.78 -8.14
N PRO A 385 27.10 14.33 -6.98
CA PRO A 385 27.97 14.59 -5.84
C PRO A 385 28.19 13.35 -4.97
N TYR A 386 28.91 12.35 -5.51
CA TYR A 386 29.27 11.13 -4.78
C TYR A 386 29.98 11.41 -3.46
N ASP A 387 30.84 12.43 -3.41
CA ASP A 387 31.53 12.85 -2.20
C ASP A 387 30.55 13.24 -1.08
N VAL A 388 29.49 13.97 -1.41
CA VAL A 388 28.44 14.38 -0.45
C VAL A 388 27.60 13.19 -0.01
N VAL A 389 27.12 12.39 -0.97
CA VAL A 389 26.24 11.25 -0.68
C VAL A 389 26.97 10.17 0.12
N LEU A 390 28.22 9.84 -0.24
CA LEU A 390 29.01 8.85 0.48
C LEU A 390 29.49 9.35 1.85
N ALA A 391 29.84 10.64 1.98
CA ALA A 391 30.11 11.22 3.29
C ALA A 391 28.89 11.10 4.19
N ARG A 392 27.70 11.48 3.68
CA ARG A 392 26.45 11.38 4.43
C ARG A 392 26.09 9.93 4.77
N ALA A 393 26.29 8.98 3.86
CA ALA A 393 26.07 7.56 4.14
C ALA A 393 26.97 7.03 5.27
N LYS A 394 28.23 7.49 5.34
CA LYS A 394 29.15 7.17 6.45
C LYS A 394 28.64 7.75 7.76
N GLU A 395 28.15 8.99 7.72
CA GLU A 395 27.55 9.63 8.90
C GLU A 395 26.31 8.91 9.41
N ILE A 396 25.43 8.46 8.51
CA ILE A 396 24.24 7.66 8.84
C ILE A 396 24.68 6.35 9.51
N ASN A 397 25.65 5.64 8.95
CA ASN A 397 26.18 4.41 9.56
C ASN A 397 26.95 4.67 10.87
N ALA A 398 27.41 5.90 11.11
CA ALA A 398 27.95 6.35 12.40
C ALA A 398 26.87 6.88 13.37
N GLY A 399 25.58 6.80 13.02
CA GLY A 399 24.46 7.18 13.87
C GLY A 399 24.13 8.68 13.89
N LYS A 400 24.63 9.49 12.95
CA LYS A 400 24.32 10.92 12.89
C LYS A 400 22.98 11.20 12.19
N THR A 401 22.13 12.01 12.82
CA THR A 401 20.88 12.52 12.24
C THR A 401 21.12 13.51 11.11
N ALA A 402 20.12 13.71 10.25
CA ALA A 402 20.21 14.64 9.12
C ALA A 402 20.44 16.08 9.61
N PRO A 403 21.31 16.87 8.96
CA PRO A 403 21.41 18.30 9.24
C PRO A 403 20.06 18.97 8.98
N ALA A 404 19.67 19.93 9.81
CA ALA A 404 18.50 20.76 9.55
C ALA A 404 18.70 21.51 8.22
N VAL A 405 17.98 21.12 7.18
CA VAL A 405 18.01 21.83 5.89
C VAL A 405 17.38 23.20 6.09
N ALA A 406 18.12 24.27 5.78
CA ALA A 406 17.56 25.61 5.70
C ALA A 406 16.44 25.61 4.65
N ILE A 407 15.20 25.82 5.10
CA ILE A 407 14.00 25.81 4.27
C ILE A 407 14.12 26.96 3.26
N PRO A 408 14.25 26.70 1.95
CA PRO A 408 13.99 27.73 0.95
C PRO A 408 12.51 28.13 1.05
N PRO A 409 12.14 29.41 0.87
CA PRO A 409 10.77 29.86 1.08
C PRO A 409 9.79 28.98 0.30
N ALA A 410 8.76 28.50 1.00
CA ALA A 410 7.72 27.68 0.42
C ALA A 410 7.13 28.39 -0.81
N PRO A 411 6.92 27.69 -1.95
CA PRO A 411 6.10 28.26 -3.00
C PRO A 411 4.74 28.60 -2.41
N VAL A 412 4.29 29.83 -2.65
CA VAL A 412 3.02 30.38 -2.17
C VAL A 412 1.92 29.33 -2.43
N PRO A 413 1.11 28.96 -1.42
CA PRO A 413 -0.02 28.07 -1.62
C PRO A 413 -0.88 28.62 -2.76
N LYS A 414 -1.09 27.83 -3.82
CA LYS A 414 -2.07 28.20 -4.84
C LYS A 414 -3.41 28.37 -4.13
N ALA A 415 -4.03 29.53 -4.33
CA ALA A 415 -5.34 29.82 -3.77
C ALA A 415 -6.31 28.66 -4.09
N PRO A 416 -7.21 28.30 -3.17
CA PRO A 416 -8.20 27.25 -3.42
C PRO A 416 -9.01 27.59 -4.67
N LEU A 417 -9.23 26.59 -5.53
CA LEU A 417 -10.09 26.70 -6.70
C LEU A 417 -11.52 26.98 -6.23
N THR A 418 -12.05 28.14 -6.62
CA THR A 418 -13.44 28.55 -6.45
C THR A 418 -14.18 28.51 -7.80
N LEU A 419 -15.50 28.61 -7.76
CA LEU A 419 -16.33 28.72 -8.98
C LEU A 419 -15.94 29.93 -9.86
N ASP A 420 -15.38 30.98 -9.25
CA ASP A 420 -14.92 32.19 -9.95
C ASP A 420 -13.47 32.07 -10.47
N THR A 421 -12.79 30.95 -10.21
CA THR A 421 -11.39 30.81 -10.59
C THR A 421 -11.24 30.80 -12.11
N PRO A 422 -10.45 31.71 -12.70
CA PRO A 422 -10.25 31.75 -14.13
C PRO A 422 -9.45 30.53 -14.59
N CYS A 423 -10.08 29.71 -15.43
CA CYS A 423 -9.50 28.52 -16.04
C CYS A 423 -9.20 28.81 -17.52
N LYS A 424 -8.01 28.40 -17.98
CA LYS A 424 -7.66 28.46 -19.41
C LYS A 424 -8.12 27.18 -20.10
N SER A 425 -8.65 27.33 -21.32
CA SER A 425 -9.08 26.19 -22.13
C SER A 425 -7.89 25.31 -22.48
N HIS A 426 -8.07 24.00 -22.33
CA HIS A 426 -7.09 23.00 -22.74
C HIS A 426 -7.27 22.54 -24.20
N VAL A 427 -8.26 23.09 -24.91
CA VAL A 427 -8.45 22.82 -26.34
C VAL A 427 -7.27 23.43 -27.12
N PRO A 428 -6.53 22.65 -27.92
CA PRO A 428 -5.41 23.16 -28.70
C PRO A 428 -5.80 24.36 -29.56
N GLY A 429 -5.05 25.47 -29.44
CA GLY A 429 -5.31 26.71 -30.18
C GLY A 429 -6.34 27.65 -29.53
N SER A 430 -7.01 27.24 -28.46
CA SER A 430 -7.95 28.11 -27.75
C SER A 430 -7.23 29.13 -26.87
N THR A 431 -7.61 30.40 -26.99
CA THR A 431 -7.18 31.49 -26.10
C THR A 431 -8.19 31.77 -24.99
N HIS A 432 -9.25 30.96 -24.90
CA HIS A 432 -10.38 31.21 -24.00
C HIS A 432 -9.96 31.01 -22.53
N VAL A 433 -10.31 32.00 -21.71
CA VAL A 433 -10.16 31.97 -20.25
C VAL A 433 -11.49 32.42 -19.66
N ALA A 434 -12.06 31.61 -18.77
CA ALA A 434 -13.35 31.87 -18.14
C ALA A 434 -13.40 31.27 -16.73
N PRO A 435 -14.29 31.73 -15.85
CA PRO A 435 -14.52 31.11 -14.55
C PRO A 435 -14.79 29.60 -14.64
N LEU A 436 -14.42 28.85 -13.61
CA LEU A 436 -14.68 27.41 -13.52
C LEU A 436 -16.19 27.10 -13.64
N ALA A 437 -17.06 27.94 -13.09
CA ALA A 437 -18.51 27.82 -13.23
C ALA A 437 -18.95 27.83 -14.71
N ASP A 438 -18.37 28.72 -15.51
CA ASP A 438 -18.69 28.83 -16.94
C ASP A 438 -18.27 27.57 -17.68
N TYR A 439 -17.09 27.01 -17.40
CA TYR A 439 -16.67 25.73 -17.97
C TYR A 439 -17.63 24.59 -17.64
N ILE A 440 -18.06 24.50 -16.37
CA ILE A 440 -19.02 23.47 -15.93
C ILE A 440 -20.33 23.61 -16.72
N MET A 441 -20.85 24.84 -16.85
CA MET A 441 -22.07 25.10 -17.62
C MET A 441 -21.93 24.84 -19.12
N TYR A 442 -20.79 25.21 -19.73
CA TYR A 442 -20.53 24.95 -21.14
C TYR A 442 -20.36 23.46 -21.44
N ILE A 443 -19.71 22.71 -20.54
CA ILE A 443 -19.58 21.25 -20.66
C ILE A 443 -20.95 20.59 -20.52
N ASP A 444 -21.73 20.94 -19.50
CA ASP A 444 -23.08 20.38 -19.30
C ASP A 444 -23.97 20.62 -20.53
N ARG A 445 -24.01 21.86 -21.03
CA ARG A 445 -24.72 22.20 -22.27
C ARG A 445 -24.19 21.42 -23.47
N GLY A 446 -22.88 21.33 -23.64
CA GLY A 446 -22.26 20.60 -24.75
C GLY A 446 -22.58 19.10 -24.72
N VAL A 447 -22.60 18.50 -23.53
CA VAL A 447 -22.99 17.10 -23.31
C VAL A 447 -24.47 16.90 -23.67
N PHE A 448 -25.36 17.80 -23.24
CA PHE A 448 -26.78 17.75 -23.57
C PHE A 448 -27.04 17.87 -25.08
N GLU A 449 -26.44 18.85 -25.75
CA GLU A 449 -26.59 19.06 -27.19
C GLU A 449 -26.00 17.89 -28.00
N SER A 450 -24.84 17.38 -27.60
CA SER A 450 -24.22 16.20 -28.22
C SER A 450 -25.10 14.96 -28.08
N ARG A 451 -25.72 14.75 -26.90
CA ARG A 451 -26.64 13.63 -26.69
C ARG A 451 -27.86 13.72 -27.60
N ARG A 452 -28.47 14.90 -27.74
CA ARG A 452 -29.59 15.10 -28.68
C ARG A 452 -29.21 14.82 -30.13
N MET A 453 -27.99 15.20 -30.56
CA MET A 453 -27.51 14.89 -31.90
C MET A 453 -27.31 13.38 -32.11
N ILE A 454 -26.75 12.68 -31.13
CA ILE A 454 -26.59 11.22 -31.18
C ILE A 454 -27.95 10.53 -31.29
N ASP A 455 -28.92 10.92 -30.46
CA ASP A 455 -30.26 10.33 -30.47
C ASP A 455 -30.97 10.58 -31.81
N ALA A 456 -30.84 11.79 -32.38
CA ALA A 456 -31.39 12.11 -33.70
C ALA A 456 -30.71 11.31 -34.83
N ASN A 457 -29.40 11.09 -34.76
CA ASN A 457 -28.67 10.28 -35.72
C ASN A 457 -29.04 8.79 -35.62
N ALA A 458 -29.23 8.27 -34.40
CA ALA A 458 -29.69 6.90 -34.18
C ALA A 458 -31.06 6.66 -34.84
N GLN A 459 -32.00 7.58 -34.69
CA GLN A 459 -33.32 7.50 -35.35
C GLN A 459 -33.21 7.52 -36.88
N ARG A 460 -32.29 8.31 -37.44
CA ARG A 460 -32.05 8.36 -38.89
C ARG A 460 -31.43 7.06 -39.41
N LEU A 461 -30.50 6.47 -38.67
CA LEU A 461 -29.90 5.18 -38.96
C LEU A 461 -30.96 4.07 -38.98
N GLU A 462 -31.80 4.00 -37.96
CA GLU A 462 -32.89 3.01 -37.89
C GLU A 462 -33.87 3.15 -39.08
N ALA A 463 -34.14 4.38 -39.50
CA ALA A 463 -34.97 4.64 -40.68
C ALA A 463 -34.29 4.26 -42.01
N LEU A 464 -32.96 4.34 -42.08
CA LEU A 464 -32.17 3.90 -43.24
C LEU A 464 -32.12 2.37 -43.31
N ASP A 465 -31.90 1.69 -42.18
CA ASP A 465 -31.87 0.23 -42.11
C ASP A 465 -33.18 -0.37 -42.62
N LYS A 466 -34.33 0.16 -42.17
CA LYS A 466 -35.66 -0.27 -42.67
C LYS A 466 -35.83 -0.08 -44.18
N LYS A 467 -35.24 0.97 -44.76
CA LYS A 467 -35.28 1.20 -46.21
C LYS A 467 -34.34 0.24 -46.95
N PHE A 468 -33.21 -0.10 -46.35
CA PHE A 468 -32.26 -1.06 -46.89
C PHE A 468 -32.84 -2.47 -46.91
N ASP A 469 -33.48 -2.91 -45.82
CA ASP A 469 -34.20 -4.17 -45.74
C ASP A 469 -35.28 -4.27 -46.83
N ARG A 470 -36.04 -3.19 -47.04
CA ARG A 470 -37.06 -3.12 -48.09
C ARG A 470 -36.47 -3.23 -49.50
N LEU A 471 -35.27 -2.67 -49.72
CA LEU A 471 -34.55 -2.80 -50.99
C LEU A 471 -34.06 -4.23 -51.21
N LEU A 472 -33.52 -4.88 -50.17
CA LEU A 472 -33.11 -6.29 -50.22
C LEU A 472 -34.30 -7.20 -50.58
N GLU A 473 -35.45 -7.03 -49.93
CA GLU A 473 -36.68 -7.78 -50.24
C GLU A 473 -37.10 -7.63 -51.72
N LEU A 474 -36.93 -6.44 -52.30
CA LEU A 474 -37.30 -6.16 -53.69
C LEU A 474 -36.31 -6.75 -54.69
N VAL A 475 -35.02 -6.81 -54.33
CA VAL A 475 -33.99 -7.46 -55.15
C VAL A 475 -34.21 -8.98 -55.15
N GLU A 476 -34.43 -9.60 -53.98
CA GLU A 476 -34.70 -11.03 -53.86
C GLU A 476 -35.95 -11.45 -54.66
N LYS A 477 -37.01 -10.65 -54.65
CA LYS A 477 -38.22 -10.90 -55.45
C LYS A 477 -38.04 -10.78 -56.96
N LYS A 478 -36.96 -10.15 -57.41
CA LYS A 478 -36.65 -9.97 -58.84
C LYS A 478 -35.75 -11.08 -59.38
N GLU A 479 -35.10 -11.82 -58.48
CA GLU A 479 -34.26 -12.99 -58.80
C GLU A 479 -35.04 -14.32 -58.76
N GLN A 480 -36.28 -14.31 -58.27
CA GLN A 480 -37.29 -15.37 -58.42
C GLN A 480 -38.15 -15.12 -59.66
#